data_AF-A0A4U8UDK4-F1
#
_entry.id   AF-A0A4U8UDK4-F1
#
_cell.length_a   1.000
_cell.length_b   1.000
_cell.length_c   1.000
_cell.angle_alpha   90.00
_cell.angle_beta   90.00
_cell.angle_gamma   90.00
#
_symmetry.space_group_name_H-M   'P 1'
#
loop_
_entity.id
_entity.type
_entity.pdbx_description
1 polymer ?
#
loop_
_entity_poly.entity_id
_entity_poly.type
_entity_poly.pdbx_seq_one_letter_code
_entity_poly.pdbx_strand_id
1 'polypeptide(L)'
;MMKNLKLLLLAGIVGLFVACGDNGLVELKNNGYNSELYDYGVKQVQEKYPDYKLYSYESLKSVPFLKLGEKAFVSSRDFVAKRTEDKTKQYVDMIFAYKNDSDYKLIYVECLNAGNDNFCPHIVDRTKGLH
;
A
#
# COMPACT_ATOMS: atom_id res chain seq x y z
N MET A 1 37.85 30.17 36.70
CA MET A 1 37.36 30.10 35.31
C MET A 1 36.06 29.30 35.34
N MET A 2 34.94 29.91 34.92
CA MET A 2 33.60 29.29 34.88
C MET A 2 33.57 28.10 33.92
N LYS A 3 32.83 27.03 34.26
CA LYS A 3 31.48 26.77 33.71
C LYS A 3 30.92 25.44 34.24
N ASN A 4 29.76 25.53 34.89
CA ASN A 4 28.87 24.42 35.22
C ASN A 4 28.58 23.58 33.98
N LEU A 5 29.07 22.34 33.93
CA LEU A 5 28.68 21.39 32.91
C LEU A 5 27.35 20.77 33.35
N LYS A 6 26.24 21.42 32.95
CA LYS A 6 24.90 20.81 33.02
C LYS A 6 24.88 19.62 32.07
N LEU A 7 24.97 18.41 32.61
CA LEU A 7 24.68 17.18 31.89
C LEU A 7 23.17 17.14 31.65
N LEU A 8 22.72 17.68 30.52
CA LEU A 8 21.36 17.47 30.02
C LEU A 8 21.27 16.02 29.54
N LEU A 9 20.53 15.20 30.30
CA LEU A 9 20.00 13.93 29.81
C LEU A 9 19.15 14.22 28.57
N LEU A 10 19.66 13.91 27.38
CA LEU A 10 18.80 13.65 26.22
C LEU A 10 18.24 12.22 26.36
N ALA A 11 17.20 12.09 27.19
CA ALA A 11 16.20 11.05 26.97
C ALA A 11 15.26 11.55 25.87
N GLY A 12 15.74 11.51 24.62
CA GLY A 12 14.98 11.86 23.43
C GLY A 12 14.36 10.62 22.82
N ILE A 13 13.17 10.29 23.30
CA ILE A 13 12.11 9.45 22.72
C ILE A 13 12.47 8.77 21.39
N VAL A 14 12.52 7.44 21.40
CA VAL A 14 12.37 6.59 20.21
C VAL A 14 11.00 6.89 19.61
N GLY A 15 10.93 7.92 18.77
CA GLY A 15 9.81 8.12 17.87
C GLY A 15 9.95 7.07 16.78
N LEU A 16 9.09 6.06 16.81
CA LEU A 16 8.87 5.21 15.64
C LEU A 16 8.65 6.14 14.45
N PHE A 17 9.60 6.14 13.51
CA PHE A 17 9.40 6.68 12.18
C PHE A 17 8.32 5.82 11.51
N VAL A 18 7.06 6.13 11.78
CA VAL A 18 6.00 5.78 10.85
C VAL A 18 6.27 6.67 9.65
N ALA A 19 6.70 6.09 8.54
CA ALA A 19 6.77 6.80 7.27
C ALA A 19 5.35 7.24 6.93
N CYS A 20 4.95 8.42 7.41
CA CYS A 20 3.69 9.06 7.08
C CYS A 20 3.75 9.41 5.60
N GLY A 21 3.06 8.64 4.77
CA GLY A 21 2.62 9.16 3.48
C GLY A 21 1.70 10.36 3.70
N ASP A 22 1.40 11.08 2.61
CA ASP A 22 0.51 12.23 2.64
C ASP A 22 -0.76 11.92 3.45
N ASN A 23 -1.06 12.77 4.44
CA ASN A 23 -2.28 12.71 5.24
C ASN A 23 -2.53 11.39 6.02
N GLY A 24 -1.47 10.65 6.40
CA GLY A 24 -1.61 9.41 7.18
C GLY A 24 -1.99 8.19 6.34
N LEU A 25 -1.89 8.30 5.02
CA LEU A 25 -1.96 7.17 4.08
C LEU A 25 -0.63 6.42 4.07
N VAL A 26 -0.70 5.10 3.91
CA VAL A 26 0.46 4.20 3.92
C VAL A 26 0.99 4.05 2.50
N GLU A 27 2.25 4.41 2.29
CA GLU A 27 2.93 4.27 1.00
C GLU A 27 2.89 2.82 0.50
N LEU A 28 2.69 2.64 -0.81
CA LEU A 28 2.77 1.33 -1.45
C LEU A 28 4.24 0.88 -1.57
N LYS A 29 4.56 -0.32 -1.07
CA LYS A 29 5.92 -0.85 -1.02
C LYS A 29 5.97 -2.29 -1.49
N ASN A 30 7.13 -2.69 -2.02
CA ASN A 30 7.38 -4.08 -2.37
C ASN A 30 7.55 -4.93 -1.08
N ASN A 31 6.54 -5.74 -0.76
CA ASN A 31 6.51 -6.61 0.42
C ASN A 31 7.09 -8.02 0.14
N GLY A 32 8.29 -8.08 -0.44
CA GLY A 32 9.02 -9.31 -0.72
C GLY A 32 8.61 -10.04 -2.02
N TYR A 33 8.01 -9.33 -2.96
CA TYR A 33 7.78 -9.78 -4.32
C TYR A 33 9.05 -9.63 -5.17
N ASN A 34 9.12 -10.38 -6.27
CA ASN A 34 10.08 -10.10 -7.34
C ASN A 34 9.95 -8.62 -7.76
N SER A 35 11.04 -7.87 -7.70
CA SER A 35 11.02 -6.42 -7.91
C SER A 35 10.56 -6.02 -9.31
N GLU A 36 11.00 -6.73 -10.35
CA GLU A 36 10.59 -6.43 -11.73
C GLU A 36 9.09 -6.63 -11.93
N LEU A 37 8.54 -7.71 -11.34
CA LEU A 37 7.11 -8.00 -11.42
C LEU A 37 6.27 -7.02 -10.60
N TYR A 38 6.76 -6.61 -9.42
CA TYR A 38 6.16 -5.54 -8.62
C TYR A 38 6.13 -4.21 -9.38
N ASP A 39 7.28 -3.76 -9.89
CA ASP A 39 7.40 -2.49 -10.61
C ASP A 39 6.52 -2.49 -11.87
N TYR A 40 6.49 -3.61 -12.60
CA TYR A 40 5.61 -3.81 -13.73
C TYR A 40 4.14 -3.68 -13.33
N GLY A 41 3.71 -4.40 -12.28
CA GLY A 41 2.32 -4.37 -11.82
C GLY A 41 1.87 -2.99 -11.36
N VAL A 42 2.69 -2.30 -10.57
CA VAL A 42 2.42 -0.92 -10.14
C VAL A 42 2.31 0.01 -11.34
N LYS A 43 3.22 -0.11 -12.31
CA LYS A 43 3.17 0.68 -13.55
C LYS A 43 1.87 0.45 -14.33
N GLN A 44 1.44 -0.80 -14.51
CA GLN A 44 0.19 -1.12 -15.21
C GLN A 44 -1.04 -0.53 -14.50
N VAL A 45 -1.04 -0.51 -13.17
CA VAL A 45 -2.11 0.13 -12.38
C VAL A 45 -2.08 1.65 -12.58
N GLN A 46 -0.89 2.28 -12.53
CA GLN A 46 -0.74 3.71 -12.76
C GLN A 46 -1.16 4.11 -14.18
N GLU A 47 -0.84 3.31 -15.21
CA GLU A 47 -1.26 3.56 -16.59
C GLU A 47 -2.78 3.49 -16.76
N LYS A 48 -3.44 2.58 -16.05
CA LYS A 48 -4.91 2.43 -16.09
C LYS A 48 -5.63 3.51 -15.27
N TYR A 49 -5.01 4.01 -14.20
CA TYR A 49 -5.57 4.99 -13.29
C TYR A 49 -4.62 6.18 -13.08
N PRO A 50 -4.30 6.96 -14.15
CA PRO A 50 -3.22 7.95 -14.13
C PRO A 50 -3.48 9.12 -13.17
N ASP A 51 -4.75 9.42 -12.89
CA ASP A 51 -5.17 10.51 -12.01
C ASP A 51 -5.14 10.16 -10.52
N TYR A 52 -4.82 8.91 -10.17
CA TYR A 52 -4.84 8.43 -8.80
C TYR A 52 -3.42 8.25 -8.27
N LYS A 53 -3.23 8.59 -6.99
CA LYS A 53 -2.00 8.26 -6.27
C LYS A 53 -2.19 6.91 -5.58
N LEU A 54 -1.21 6.03 -5.72
CA LEU A 54 -1.30 4.64 -5.26
C LEU A 54 -0.73 4.49 -3.86
N TYR A 55 -1.51 3.85 -2.99
CA TYR A 55 -1.18 3.58 -1.61
C TYR A 55 -1.43 2.11 -1.26
N SER A 56 -0.84 1.65 -0.17
CA SER A 56 -1.15 0.34 0.39
C SER A 56 -2.60 0.28 0.88
N TYR A 57 -3.26 -0.87 0.72
CA TYR A 57 -4.57 -1.13 1.35
C TYR A 57 -4.55 -1.03 2.88
N GLU A 58 -3.37 -1.01 3.51
CA GLU A 58 -3.23 -0.69 4.93
C GLU A 58 -3.80 0.69 5.30
N SER A 59 -3.81 1.64 4.35
CA SER A 59 -4.43 2.96 4.51
C SER A 59 -5.92 2.90 4.85
N LEU A 60 -6.60 1.80 4.50
CA LEU A 60 -8.02 1.60 4.82
C LEU A 60 -8.29 1.62 6.34
N LYS A 61 -7.29 1.35 7.19
CA LYS A 61 -7.40 1.45 8.66
C LYS A 61 -7.44 2.89 9.16
N SER A 62 -6.77 3.80 8.46
CA SER A 62 -6.51 5.16 8.95
C SER A 62 -7.43 6.21 8.34
N VAL A 63 -8.18 5.89 7.27
CA VAL A 63 -9.08 6.83 6.60
C VAL A 63 -10.45 6.94 7.30
N PRO A 64 -10.78 8.09 7.93
CA PRO A 64 -11.98 8.21 8.76
C PRO A 64 -13.29 8.24 7.96
N PHE A 65 -13.25 8.60 6.67
CA PHE A 65 -14.44 8.64 5.81
C PHE A 65 -14.95 7.24 5.42
N LEU A 66 -14.14 6.19 5.57
CA LEU A 66 -14.55 4.80 5.34
C LEU A 66 -15.10 4.18 6.62
N LYS A 67 -16.42 4.21 6.80
CA LYS A 67 -17.08 3.58 7.96
C LYS A 67 -16.75 2.09 8.11
N LEU A 68 -16.49 1.39 7.00
CA LEU A 68 -16.12 -0.02 6.96
C LEU A 68 -14.63 -0.25 6.66
N GLY A 69 -13.78 0.77 6.84
CA GLY A 69 -12.35 0.73 6.48
C GLY A 69 -11.58 -0.42 7.12
N GLU A 70 -11.76 -0.67 8.41
CA GLU A 70 -11.09 -1.78 9.10
C GLU A 70 -11.55 -3.15 8.56
N LYS A 71 -12.86 -3.33 8.33
CA LYS A 71 -13.40 -4.56 7.74
C LYS A 71 -12.86 -4.78 6.33
N ALA A 72 -12.78 -3.72 5.53
CA ALA A 72 -12.22 -3.75 4.20
C ALA A 72 -10.72 -4.07 4.19
N PHE A 73 -9.96 -3.52 5.14
CA PHE A 73 -8.56 -3.87 5.36
C PHE A 73 -8.40 -5.36 5.62
N VAL A 74 -9.16 -5.92 6.57
CA VAL A 74 -9.09 -7.35 6.92
C VAL A 74 -9.42 -8.21 5.70
N SER A 75 -10.52 -7.89 5.00
CA SER A 75 -10.91 -8.61 3.80
C SER A 75 -9.86 -8.53 2.69
N SER A 76 -9.18 -7.39 2.54
CA SER A 76 -8.13 -7.20 1.52
C SER A 76 -6.89 -8.00 1.86
N ARG A 77 -6.43 -7.93 3.13
CA ARG A 77 -5.30 -8.71 3.63
C ARG A 77 -5.51 -10.21 3.41
N ASP A 78 -6.66 -10.71 3.84
CA ASP A 78 -6.97 -12.15 3.78
C ASP A 78 -7.13 -12.61 2.32
N PHE A 79 -7.69 -11.76 1.46
CA PHE A 79 -7.78 -12.02 0.03
C PHE A 79 -6.39 -12.08 -0.63
N VAL A 80 -5.51 -11.10 -0.37
CA VAL A 80 -4.12 -11.11 -0.88
C VAL A 80 -3.41 -12.37 -0.40
N ALA A 81 -3.42 -12.66 0.90
CA ALA A 81 -2.78 -13.84 1.46
C ALA A 81 -3.29 -15.15 0.86
N LYS A 82 -4.60 -15.23 0.55
CA LYS A 82 -5.21 -16.41 -0.10
C LYS A 82 -4.82 -16.54 -1.57
N ARG A 83 -4.63 -15.44 -2.28
CA ARG A 83 -4.35 -15.41 -3.73
C ARG A 83 -2.85 -15.50 -4.04
N THR A 84 -2.00 -15.06 -3.13
CA THR A 84 -0.55 -15.16 -3.27
C THR A 84 -0.11 -16.62 -3.10
N GLU A 85 0.33 -17.23 -4.20
CA GLU A 85 0.87 -18.59 -4.21
C GLU A 85 2.41 -18.56 -4.15
N ASP A 86 3.05 -17.79 -5.03
CA ASP A 86 4.51 -17.68 -5.13
C ASP A 86 4.93 -16.25 -5.49
N LYS A 87 5.46 -15.52 -4.51
CA LYS A 87 5.91 -14.12 -4.68
C LYS A 87 7.05 -13.93 -5.68
N THR A 88 7.73 -15.00 -6.10
CA THR A 88 8.79 -14.94 -7.11
C THR A 88 8.25 -14.98 -8.54
N LYS A 89 7.02 -15.50 -8.73
CA LYS A 89 6.38 -15.69 -10.04
C LYS A 89 5.10 -14.88 -10.22
N GLN A 90 4.59 -14.31 -9.14
CA GLN A 90 3.31 -13.63 -9.08
C GLN A 90 3.43 -12.39 -8.21
N TYR A 91 2.85 -11.28 -8.65
CA TYR A 91 2.56 -10.12 -7.81
C TYR A 91 1.06 -10.05 -7.60
N VAL A 92 0.61 -10.10 -6.36
CA VAL A 92 -0.80 -9.91 -5.98
C VAL A 92 -0.90 -8.86 -4.89
N ASP A 93 -1.79 -7.90 -5.09
CA ASP A 93 -2.08 -6.92 -4.07
C ASP A 93 -3.49 -6.33 -4.19
N MET A 94 -3.90 -5.67 -3.11
CA MET A 94 -4.99 -4.70 -3.12
C MET A 94 -4.37 -3.30 -3.01
N ILE A 95 -4.55 -2.46 -4.01
CA ILE A 95 -3.98 -1.11 -4.02
C ILE A 95 -5.09 -0.11 -3.72
N PHE A 96 -4.85 0.75 -2.74
CA PHE A 96 -5.72 1.89 -2.46
C PHE A 96 -5.33 3.05 -3.38
N ALA A 97 -6.05 3.20 -4.49
CA ALA A 97 -5.85 4.28 -5.45
C ALA A 97 -6.70 5.49 -5.01
N TYR A 98 -6.06 6.57 -4.61
CA TYR A 98 -6.72 7.68 -3.93
C TYR A 98 -6.54 8.99 -4.72
N LYS A 99 -7.65 9.70 -4.93
CA LYS A 99 -7.68 11.05 -5.51
C LYS A 99 -8.21 12.07 -4.49
N ASN A 100 -9.30 11.72 -3.80
CA ASN A 100 -9.85 12.44 -2.64
C ASN A 100 -10.90 11.58 -1.90
N ASP A 101 -11.45 12.06 -0.78
CA ASP A 101 -12.42 11.35 0.07
C ASP A 101 -13.71 10.91 -0.65
N SER A 102 -14.10 11.56 -1.76
CA SER A 102 -15.28 11.18 -2.56
C SER A 102 -14.93 10.42 -3.85
N ASP A 103 -13.65 10.36 -4.22
CA ASP A 103 -13.15 9.67 -5.41
C ASP A 103 -11.89 8.86 -5.05
N TYR A 104 -12.12 7.60 -4.72
CA TYR A 104 -11.09 6.62 -4.42
C TYR A 104 -11.49 5.26 -4.99
N LYS A 105 -10.49 4.40 -5.13
CA LYS A 105 -10.67 3.04 -5.61
C LYS A 105 -9.86 2.04 -4.79
N LEU A 106 -10.38 0.83 -4.67
CA LEU A 106 -9.63 -0.32 -4.19
C LEU A 106 -9.40 -1.28 -5.35
N ILE A 107 -8.17 -1.36 -5.82
CA ILE A 107 -7.80 -2.08 -7.04
C ILE A 107 -7.19 -3.42 -6.67
N TYR A 108 -7.81 -4.51 -7.12
CA TYR A 108 -7.14 -5.80 -7.16
C TYR A 108 -6.18 -5.83 -8.33
N VAL A 109 -4.91 -6.13 -8.05
CA VAL A 109 -3.89 -6.41 -9.07
C VAL A 109 -3.38 -7.84 -8.90
N GLU A 110 -3.30 -8.54 -10.01
CA GLU A 110 -2.55 -9.79 -10.14
C GLU A 110 -1.75 -9.73 -11.43
N CYS A 111 -0.45 -9.93 -11.29
CA CYS A 111 0.50 -10.04 -12.38
C CYS A 111 1.29 -11.32 -12.25
N LEU A 112 1.61 -11.93 -13.39
CA LEU A 112 2.31 -13.20 -13.49
C LEU A 112 3.57 -13.00 -14.33
N ASN A 113 4.62 -13.71 -13.94
CA ASN A 113 5.79 -13.92 -14.77
C ASN A 113 5.60 -15.22 -15.56
N ALA A 114 5.36 -15.11 -16.88
CA ALA A 114 5.29 -16.25 -17.80
C ALA A 114 6.64 -16.50 -18.50
N GLY A 115 7.69 -16.68 -17.70
CA GLY A 115 9.04 -16.96 -18.19
C GLY A 115 9.79 -15.68 -18.56
N ASN A 116 9.71 -15.26 -19.82
CA ASN A 116 10.41 -14.07 -20.31
C ASN A 116 9.55 -12.80 -20.31
N ASP A 117 8.24 -12.93 -20.11
CA ASP A 117 7.30 -11.82 -20.19
C ASP A 117 6.43 -11.71 -18.93
N ASN A 118 6.26 -10.47 -18.45
CA ASN A 118 5.33 -10.13 -17.39
C ASN A 118 4.00 -9.67 -17.99
N PHE A 119 2.89 -10.09 -17.39
CA PHE A 119 1.55 -9.59 -17.75
C PHE A 119 0.64 -9.55 -16.54
N CYS A 120 -0.34 -8.65 -16.55
CA CYS A 120 -1.32 -8.49 -15.47
C CYS A 120 -2.71 -8.95 -15.92
N PRO A 121 -3.07 -10.24 -15.75
CA PRO A 121 -4.39 -10.73 -16.14
C PRO A 121 -5.53 -10.04 -15.38
N HIS A 122 -5.25 -9.49 -14.19
CA HIS A 122 -6.25 -8.78 -13.40
C HIS A 122 -5.73 -7.43 -12.94
N ILE A 123 -6.44 -6.38 -13.36
CA ILE A 123 -6.40 -5.03 -12.76
C ILE A 123 -7.86 -4.58 -12.65
N VAL A 124 -8.48 -4.87 -11.51
CA VAL A 124 -9.95 -4.80 -11.34
C VAL A 124 -10.32 -3.87 -10.20
N ASP A 125 -11.26 -2.96 -10.46
CA ASP A 125 -11.86 -2.10 -9.43
C ASP A 125 -12.79 -2.94 -8.53
N ARG A 126 -12.48 -2.98 -7.23
CA ARG A 126 -13.18 -3.71 -6.16
C ARG A 126 -13.78 -2.76 -5.12
N THR A 127 -13.96 -1.49 -5.47
CA THR A 127 -14.48 -0.46 -4.55
C THR A 127 -15.92 -0.74 -4.10
N LYS A 128 -16.70 -1.46 -4.92
CA LYS A 128 -18.06 -1.88 -4.56
C LYS A 128 -18.02 -2.75 -3.30
N GLY A 129 -18.64 -2.25 -2.22
CA GLY A 129 -18.69 -2.91 -0.91
C GLY A 129 -17.92 -2.20 0.22
N LEU A 130 -17.30 -1.04 -0.06
CA LEU A 130 -16.60 -0.20 0.92
C LEU A 130 -17.49 0.86 1.60
N HIS A 131 -18.74 1.01 1.16
CA HIS A 131 -19.73 1.94 1.70
C HIS A 131 -20.71 1.27 2.67
#